data_AF-A0A7C5GSG7-F1
#
_entry.id   AF-A0A7C5GSG7-F1
#
_cell.length_a   1.000
_cell.length_b   1.000
_cell.length_c   1.000
_cell.angle_alpha   90.00
_cell.angle_beta   90.00
_cell.angle_gamma   90.00
#
_symmetry.space_group_name_H-M   'P 1'
#
loop_
_entity.id
_entity.type
_entity.pdbx_description
1 polymer ?
#
loop_
_entity_poly.entity_id
_entity_poly.type
_entity_poly.pdbx_seq_one_letter_code
_entity_poly.pdbx_strand_id
1 'polypeptide(L)'
;DWLAPFAEKARKRGDKGEFWWELRTCAYYDEFEKPKINYGHFQSKPLYSFDMNKNYSNNKAYIIPNSDSFLLGYLNSNVCWFVFTAMTTMVRGGFFEATTQNIVKLPIPKANKQEKAHIAQLAKECQQLAEQRYQQQHTLRRRIPDLRPADCEAKLSKKLMAWWELDFSAFQQAIKQRYKYAMTLQERIEWQTLFDDYQAKIQDQSQQLHTKETELNQAVYRLFQLTHDEIELLESHLR
;
A
#
# COMPACT_ATOMS: atom_id res chain seq x y z
N ASP A 1 35.02 -2.98 18.58
CA ASP A 1 36.01 -3.16 17.49
C ASP A 1 36.20 -4.60 17.02
N TRP A 2 35.14 -5.29 16.60
CA TRP A 2 35.24 -6.69 16.13
C TRP A 2 35.86 -6.82 14.73
N LEU A 3 35.75 -5.77 13.91
CA LEU A 3 36.23 -5.79 12.52
C LEU A 3 37.68 -5.33 12.38
N ALA A 4 38.24 -4.68 13.39
CA ALA A 4 39.57 -4.05 13.33
C ALA A 4 40.70 -5.01 12.90
N PRO A 5 40.76 -6.29 13.37
CA PRO A 5 41.79 -7.23 12.94
C PRO A 5 41.77 -7.55 11.43
N PHE A 6 40.67 -7.27 10.74
CA PHE A 6 40.49 -7.57 9.32
C PHE A 6 40.73 -6.35 8.42
N ALA A 7 40.99 -5.17 8.97
CA ALA A 7 41.04 -3.91 8.23
C ALA A 7 42.06 -3.91 7.08
N GLU A 8 43.25 -4.49 7.28
CA GLU A 8 44.27 -4.55 6.23
C GLU A 8 43.82 -5.40 5.05
N LYS A 9 43.20 -6.57 5.31
CA LYS A 9 42.67 -7.45 4.27
C LYS A 9 41.45 -6.83 3.58
N ALA A 10 40.58 -6.17 4.33
CA ALA A 10 39.37 -5.54 3.79
C ALA A 10 39.68 -4.35 2.89
N ARG A 11 40.68 -3.52 3.22
CA ARG A 11 41.12 -2.38 2.39
C ARG A 11 41.67 -2.81 1.02
N LYS A 12 42.26 -4.02 0.93
CA LYS A 12 42.83 -4.59 -0.30
C LYS A 12 41.76 -5.08 -1.29
N ARG A 13 40.48 -5.20 -0.88
CA ARG A 13 39.41 -5.58 -1.80
C ARG A 13 39.16 -4.49 -2.84
N GLY A 14 38.79 -4.92 -4.05
CA GLY A 14 38.36 -4.02 -5.12
C GLY A 14 37.05 -3.31 -4.79
N ASP A 15 36.00 -4.09 -4.46
CA ASP A 15 34.70 -3.57 -4.08
C ASP A 15 34.65 -3.23 -2.57
N LYS A 16 34.37 -1.96 -2.28
CA LYS A 16 34.21 -1.37 -0.94
C LYS A 16 33.31 -0.16 -1.06
N GLY A 17 32.57 0.13 0.01
CA GLY A 17 31.75 1.35 0.10
C GLY A 17 32.57 2.58 0.50
N GLU A 18 31.93 3.53 1.17
CA GLU A 18 32.59 4.69 1.78
C GLU A 18 33.57 4.25 2.88
N PHE A 19 33.21 3.20 3.62
CA PHE A 19 34.06 2.65 4.67
C PHE A 19 34.69 1.32 4.28
N TRP A 20 35.90 1.05 4.80
CA TRP A 20 36.65 -0.17 4.46
C TRP A 20 35.95 -1.47 4.86
N TRP A 21 35.02 -1.41 5.81
CA TRP A 21 34.25 -2.57 6.26
C TRP A 21 33.01 -2.85 5.39
N GLU A 22 32.57 -1.91 4.57
CA GLU A 22 31.39 -2.07 3.72
C GLU A 22 31.71 -2.98 2.54
N LEU A 23 30.78 -3.88 2.20
CA LEU A 23 30.99 -4.90 1.15
C LEU A 23 31.07 -4.30 -0.26
N ARG A 24 30.35 -3.20 -0.52
CA ARG A 24 30.26 -2.53 -1.83
C ARG A 24 29.79 -1.09 -1.68
N THR A 25 30.04 -0.24 -2.68
CA THR A 25 29.33 1.04 -2.79
C THR A 25 27.85 0.81 -3.08
N CYS A 26 27.00 1.48 -2.32
CA CYS A 26 25.55 1.51 -2.52
C CYS A 26 25.17 2.78 -3.28
N ALA A 27 25.47 2.81 -4.58
CA ALA A 27 25.24 3.98 -5.44
C ALA A 27 23.76 4.41 -5.60
N TYR A 28 22.82 3.69 -4.98
CA TYR A 28 21.38 3.91 -5.10
C TYR A 28 20.75 4.53 -3.84
N TYR A 29 21.53 4.86 -2.79
CA TYR A 29 20.96 5.45 -1.57
C TYR A 29 20.26 6.78 -1.83
N ASP A 30 20.85 7.64 -2.65
CA ASP A 30 20.27 8.94 -3.00
C ASP A 30 18.93 8.81 -3.74
N GLU A 31 18.65 7.67 -4.38
CA GLU A 31 17.36 7.43 -5.04
C GLU A 31 16.21 7.26 -4.03
N PHE A 32 16.49 6.79 -2.80
CA PHE A 32 15.47 6.74 -1.74
C PHE A 32 15.06 8.12 -1.24
N GLU A 33 15.92 9.13 -1.42
CA GLU A 33 15.67 10.51 -0.98
C GLU A 33 14.85 11.32 -1.98
N LYS A 34 14.66 10.80 -3.20
CA LYS A 34 13.90 11.46 -4.26
C LYS A 34 12.42 11.07 -4.19
N PRO A 35 11.52 11.91 -4.77
CA PRO A 35 10.17 11.49 -5.09
C PRO A 35 10.18 10.18 -5.89
N LYS A 36 9.42 9.20 -5.41
CA LYS A 36 9.48 7.82 -5.92
C LYS A 36 8.15 7.11 -5.78
N ILE A 37 7.86 6.18 -6.68
CA ILE A 37 6.79 5.18 -6.47
C ILE A 37 7.39 4.01 -5.69
N ASN A 38 6.82 3.69 -4.53
CA ASN A 38 7.10 2.49 -3.77
C ASN A 38 6.13 1.38 -4.15
N TYR A 39 6.63 0.14 -4.26
CA TYR A 39 5.78 -1.02 -4.51
C TYR A 39 6.30 -2.30 -3.87
N GLY A 40 5.37 -3.16 -3.43
CA GLY A 40 5.71 -4.43 -2.78
C GLY A 40 6.19 -5.49 -3.79
N HIS A 41 7.12 -6.35 -3.38
CA HIS A 41 7.62 -7.43 -4.23
C HIS A 41 6.55 -8.48 -4.55
N PHE A 42 5.79 -8.92 -3.54
CA PHE A 42 4.73 -9.92 -3.73
C PHE A 42 3.38 -9.21 -3.77
N GLN A 43 2.69 -9.31 -4.90
CA GLN A 43 1.43 -8.61 -5.15
C GLN A 43 0.33 -9.60 -5.49
N SER A 44 -0.80 -9.52 -4.80
CA SER A 44 -2.05 -10.21 -5.19
C SER A 44 -3.06 -9.24 -5.81
N LYS A 45 -2.70 -7.96 -5.87
CA LYS A 45 -3.40 -6.82 -6.45
C LYS A 45 -2.39 -5.69 -6.66
N PRO A 46 -2.71 -4.64 -7.43
CA PRO A 46 -1.83 -3.47 -7.55
C PRO A 46 -1.49 -2.89 -6.17
N LEU A 47 -0.21 -2.63 -5.94
CA LEU A 47 0.32 -2.17 -4.66
C LEU A 47 1.40 -1.10 -4.90
N TYR A 48 1.00 0.02 -5.51
CA TYR A 48 1.88 1.13 -5.86
C TYR A 48 1.43 2.39 -5.12
N SER A 49 2.37 3.11 -4.50
CA SER A 49 2.10 4.37 -3.80
C SER A 49 3.20 5.38 -4.09
N PHE A 50 2.84 6.65 -4.21
CA PHE A 50 3.78 7.73 -4.42
C PHE A 50 4.31 8.25 -3.10
N ASP A 51 5.62 8.32 -2.94
CA ASP A 51 6.27 8.75 -1.71
C ASP A 51 7.04 10.04 -1.92
N MET A 52 6.60 11.06 -1.19
CA MET A 52 7.22 12.39 -1.11
C MET A 52 7.99 12.59 0.21
N ASN A 53 7.88 11.65 1.15
CA ASN A 53 8.32 11.81 2.54
C ASN A 53 9.62 11.04 2.85
N LYS A 54 10.37 10.63 1.81
CA LYS A 54 11.67 9.93 1.95
C LYS A 54 11.55 8.68 2.84
N ASN A 55 10.44 7.97 2.72
CA ASN A 55 10.24 6.75 3.50
C ASN A 55 11.16 5.66 3.00
N TYR A 56 11.61 4.84 3.95
CA TYR A 56 12.43 3.66 3.69
C TYR A 56 11.60 2.39 3.85
N SER A 57 11.92 1.40 3.03
CA SER A 57 11.29 0.08 3.04
C SER A 57 12.35 -1.00 3.25
N ASN A 58 11.89 -2.20 3.61
CA ASN A 58 12.77 -3.36 3.71
C ASN A 58 13.08 -3.92 2.30
N ASN A 59 13.89 -4.98 2.25
CA ASN A 59 14.27 -5.65 1.00
C ASN A 59 13.13 -6.41 0.27
N LYS A 60 11.88 -6.30 0.73
CA LYS A 60 10.69 -6.87 0.07
C LYS A 60 9.81 -5.80 -0.58
N ALA A 61 10.36 -4.62 -0.78
CA ALA A 61 9.79 -3.56 -1.60
C ALA A 61 10.84 -3.02 -2.58
N TYR A 62 10.34 -2.38 -3.63
CA TYR A 62 11.12 -1.75 -4.69
C TYR A 62 10.68 -0.30 -4.85
N ILE A 63 11.49 0.48 -5.56
CA ILE A 63 11.21 1.88 -5.87
C ILE A 63 11.35 2.15 -7.37
N ILE A 64 10.56 3.08 -7.88
CA ILE A 64 10.75 3.72 -9.19
C ILE A 64 11.05 5.20 -8.90
N PRO A 65 12.33 5.63 -8.92
CA PRO A 65 12.68 7.03 -8.69
C PRO A 65 12.33 7.90 -9.89
N ASN A 66 12.19 9.21 -9.68
CA ASN A 66 11.89 10.21 -10.73
C ASN A 66 10.60 9.89 -11.53
N SER A 67 9.64 9.21 -10.89
CA SER A 67 8.33 8.88 -11.44
C SER A 67 7.36 10.05 -11.35
N ASP A 68 6.25 9.98 -12.09
CA ASP A 68 5.15 10.94 -12.00
C ASP A 68 3.83 10.26 -11.57
N SER A 69 2.81 11.07 -11.25
CA SER A 69 1.51 10.54 -10.85
C SER A 69 0.72 9.92 -12.01
N PHE A 70 1.10 10.18 -13.27
CA PHE A 70 0.50 9.48 -14.41
C PHE A 70 0.92 8.00 -14.40
N LEU A 71 2.21 7.74 -14.20
CA LEU A 71 2.74 6.38 -14.05
C LEU A 71 2.11 5.68 -12.84
N LEU A 72 1.94 6.38 -11.72
CA LEU A 72 1.23 5.83 -10.55
C LEU A 72 -0.20 5.38 -10.92
N GLY A 73 -0.93 6.22 -11.67
CA GLY A 73 -2.28 5.89 -12.08
C GLY A 73 -2.31 4.69 -13.02
N TYR A 74 -1.43 4.66 -14.02
CA TYR A 74 -1.30 3.52 -14.92
C TYR A 74 -0.97 2.22 -14.17
N LEU A 75 0.01 2.22 -13.27
CA LEU A 75 0.42 1.03 -12.52
C LEU A 75 -0.66 0.48 -11.57
N ASN A 76 -1.56 1.34 -11.09
CA ASN A 76 -2.72 0.93 -10.29
C ASN A 76 -3.96 0.60 -11.12
N SER A 77 -3.89 0.67 -12.45
CA SER A 77 -5.03 0.36 -13.31
C SER A 77 -5.23 -1.15 -13.52
N ASN A 78 -6.48 -1.53 -13.74
CA ASN A 78 -6.89 -2.90 -14.04
C ASN A 78 -6.24 -3.42 -15.33
N VAL A 79 -6.07 -2.58 -16.35
CA VAL A 79 -5.35 -2.96 -17.59
C VAL A 79 -3.89 -3.29 -17.30
N CYS A 80 -3.19 -2.46 -16.53
CA CYS A 80 -1.81 -2.74 -16.17
C CYS A 80 -1.71 -4.02 -15.35
N TRP A 81 -2.63 -4.23 -14.41
CA TRP A 81 -2.69 -5.43 -13.59
C TRP A 81 -2.94 -6.69 -14.43
N PHE A 82 -3.91 -6.66 -15.34
CA PHE A 82 -4.21 -7.75 -16.26
C PHE A 82 -3.00 -8.13 -17.12
N VAL A 83 -2.31 -7.14 -17.70
CA VAL A 83 -1.09 -7.39 -18.46
C VAL A 83 -0.03 -7.99 -17.53
N PHE A 84 0.23 -7.38 -16.38
CA PHE A 84 1.24 -7.85 -15.44
C PHE A 84 1.03 -9.32 -15.04
N THR A 85 -0.19 -9.73 -14.69
CA THR A 85 -0.48 -11.12 -14.31
C THR A 85 -0.39 -12.08 -15.49
N ALA A 86 -0.68 -11.64 -16.72
CA ALA A 86 -0.55 -12.46 -17.93
C ALA A 86 0.93 -12.73 -18.31
N MET A 87 1.84 -11.79 -18.05
CA MET A 87 3.28 -11.94 -18.36
C MET A 87 4.13 -12.45 -17.19
N THR A 88 3.56 -12.59 -15.99
CA THR A 88 4.30 -13.06 -14.82
C THR A 88 3.74 -14.36 -14.28
N THR A 89 4.65 -15.25 -13.87
CA THR A 89 4.24 -16.52 -13.28
C THR A 89 3.74 -16.29 -11.85
N MET A 90 2.54 -16.79 -11.57
CA MET A 90 1.98 -16.79 -10.22
C MET A 90 2.84 -17.67 -9.30
N VAL A 91 3.14 -17.16 -8.10
CA VAL A 91 3.76 -17.90 -7.01
C VAL A 91 2.71 -18.34 -5.98
N ARG A 92 3.12 -19.13 -4.98
CA ARG A 92 2.22 -19.74 -3.99
C ARG A 92 1.29 -18.69 -3.35
N GLY A 93 -0.01 -19.01 -3.32
CA GLY A 93 -1.02 -18.22 -2.61
C GLY A 93 -1.66 -17.08 -3.41
N GLY A 94 -1.57 -17.11 -4.75
CA GLY A 94 -2.19 -16.08 -5.60
C GLY A 94 -1.38 -14.78 -5.68
N PHE A 95 -0.08 -14.84 -5.39
CA PHE A 95 0.82 -13.69 -5.48
C PHE A 95 1.63 -13.74 -6.78
N PHE A 96 2.08 -12.58 -7.23
CA PHE A 96 2.96 -12.38 -8.37
C PHE A 96 4.20 -11.61 -7.93
N GLU A 97 5.35 -11.94 -8.51
CA GLU A 97 6.63 -11.30 -8.19
C GLU A 97 6.85 -10.04 -9.07
N ALA A 98 6.62 -8.87 -8.48
CA ALA A 98 6.91 -7.57 -9.06
C ALA A 98 8.41 -7.26 -8.94
N THR A 99 9.26 -8.05 -9.58
CA THR A 99 10.69 -7.72 -9.68
C THR A 99 10.91 -6.61 -10.72
N THR A 100 12.04 -5.90 -10.65
CA THR A 100 12.43 -4.93 -11.69
C THR A 100 12.39 -5.57 -13.09
N GLN A 101 12.79 -6.85 -13.23
CA GLN A 101 12.81 -7.56 -14.52
C GLN A 101 11.41 -7.74 -15.13
N ASN A 102 10.37 -7.80 -14.30
CA ASN A 102 8.99 -7.90 -14.73
C ASN A 102 8.38 -6.52 -14.97
N ILE A 103 8.61 -5.57 -14.05
CA ILE A 103 8.03 -4.22 -14.14
C ILE A 103 8.53 -3.44 -15.36
N VAL A 104 9.81 -3.53 -15.72
CA VAL A 104 10.36 -2.78 -16.87
C VAL A 104 9.83 -3.23 -18.23
N LYS A 105 9.14 -4.38 -18.28
CA LYS A 105 8.53 -4.91 -19.52
C LYS A 105 7.09 -4.42 -19.73
N LEU A 106 6.50 -3.75 -18.74
CA LEU A 106 5.12 -3.27 -18.83
C LEU A 106 4.99 -2.20 -19.93
N PRO A 107 4.00 -2.32 -20.84
CA PRO A 107 3.83 -1.38 -21.92
C PRO A 107 3.24 -0.06 -21.43
N ILE A 108 3.99 1.05 -21.53
CA ILE A 108 3.45 2.36 -21.18
C ILE A 108 2.64 2.91 -22.37
N PRO A 109 1.34 3.21 -22.20
CA PRO A 109 0.52 3.72 -23.29
C PRO A 109 0.98 5.11 -23.73
N LYS A 110 0.79 5.40 -25.03
CA LYS A 110 0.93 6.77 -25.53
C LYS A 110 -0.25 7.60 -25.00
N ALA A 111 0.06 8.76 -24.43
CA ALA A 111 -0.92 9.69 -23.92
C ALA A 111 -0.45 11.13 -24.17
N ASN A 112 -1.38 12.00 -24.56
CA ASN A 112 -1.14 13.43 -24.70
C ASN A 112 -1.05 14.12 -23.34
N LYS A 113 -0.71 15.42 -23.32
CA LYS A 113 -0.50 16.17 -22.07
C LYS A 113 -1.77 16.23 -21.20
N GLN A 114 -2.95 16.37 -21.81
CA GLN A 114 -4.22 16.49 -21.08
C GLN A 114 -4.61 15.14 -20.45
N GLU A 115 -4.46 14.05 -21.19
CA GLU A 115 -4.71 12.69 -20.69
C GLU A 115 -3.79 12.34 -19.53
N LYS A 116 -2.49 12.64 -19.66
CA LYS A 116 -1.52 12.44 -18.57
C LYS A 116 -1.90 13.24 -17.33
N ALA A 117 -2.26 14.51 -17.50
CA ALA A 117 -2.66 15.36 -16.39
C ALA A 117 -3.94 14.86 -15.69
N HIS A 118 -4.92 14.39 -16.47
CA HIS A 118 -6.17 13.86 -15.94
C HIS A 118 -5.96 12.57 -15.11
N ILE A 119 -5.23 11.59 -15.65
CA ILE A 119 -4.90 10.35 -14.93
C ILE A 119 -4.02 10.63 -13.71
N ALA A 120 -3.05 11.55 -13.84
CA ALA A 120 -2.22 11.98 -12.71
C ALA A 120 -3.06 12.58 -11.58
N GLN A 121 -4.09 13.36 -11.90
CA GLN A 121 -4.99 13.95 -10.92
C GLN A 121 -5.84 12.87 -10.23
N LEU A 122 -6.44 11.96 -10.99
CA LEU A 122 -7.19 10.82 -10.43
C LEU A 122 -6.33 9.96 -9.52
N ALA A 123 -5.08 9.67 -9.90
CA ALA A 123 -4.16 8.88 -9.10
C ALA A 123 -3.83 9.55 -7.75
N LYS A 124 -3.66 10.89 -7.74
CA LYS A 124 -3.47 11.67 -6.51
C LYS A 124 -4.71 11.63 -5.62
N GLU A 125 -5.90 11.79 -6.20
CA GLU A 125 -7.17 11.70 -5.48
C GLU A 125 -7.37 10.32 -4.83
N CYS A 126 -7.11 9.24 -5.58
CA CYS A 126 -7.16 7.88 -5.04
C CYS A 126 -6.18 7.70 -3.87
N GLN A 127 -4.93 8.14 -4.03
CA GLN A 127 -3.94 8.03 -2.96
C GLN A 127 -4.35 8.82 -1.71
N GLN A 128 -4.82 10.06 -1.88
CA GLN A 128 -5.28 10.90 -0.77
C GLN A 128 -6.45 10.25 -0.01
N LEU A 129 -7.45 9.73 -0.73
CA LEU A 129 -8.60 9.04 -0.12
C LEU A 129 -8.16 7.76 0.62
N ALA A 130 -7.24 6.99 0.03
CA ALA A 130 -6.70 5.78 0.65
C ALA A 130 -5.92 6.10 1.94
N GLU A 131 -5.11 7.16 1.93
CA GLU A 131 -4.35 7.65 3.08
C GLU A 131 -5.30 8.15 4.19
N GLN A 132 -6.30 8.97 3.84
CA GLN A 132 -7.31 9.46 4.79
C GLN A 132 -8.07 8.32 5.45
N ARG A 133 -8.52 7.34 4.66
CA ARG A 133 -9.18 6.11 5.16
C ARG A 133 -8.29 5.35 6.13
N TYR A 134 -7.01 5.16 5.78
CA TYR A 134 -6.05 4.52 6.66
C TYR A 134 -5.87 5.29 7.97
N GLN A 135 -5.84 6.62 7.93
CA GLN A 135 -5.74 7.43 9.16
C GLN A 135 -6.96 7.24 10.07
N GLN A 136 -8.19 7.15 9.53
CA GLN A 136 -9.39 6.87 10.33
C GLN A 136 -9.27 5.50 11.01
N GLN A 137 -8.93 4.46 10.23
CA GLN A 137 -8.73 3.10 10.73
C GLN A 137 -7.67 3.06 11.84
N HIS A 138 -6.54 3.72 11.61
CA HIS A 138 -5.39 3.74 12.50
C HIS A 138 -5.67 4.52 13.78
N THR A 139 -6.35 5.66 13.70
CA THR A 139 -6.64 6.53 14.84
C THR A 139 -7.47 5.80 15.88
N LEU A 140 -8.61 5.23 15.51
CA LEU A 140 -9.41 4.46 16.47
C LEU A 140 -8.68 3.20 16.93
N ARG A 141 -7.98 2.50 16.02
CA ARG A 141 -7.20 1.29 16.37
C ARG A 141 -6.18 1.55 17.48
N ARG A 142 -5.51 2.71 17.48
CA ARG A 142 -4.54 3.08 18.53
C ARG A 142 -5.17 3.36 19.88
N ARG A 143 -6.46 3.71 19.93
CA ARG A 143 -7.20 3.95 21.16
C ARG A 143 -7.83 2.69 21.73
N ILE A 144 -8.06 1.64 20.93
CA ILE A 144 -8.63 0.37 21.40
C ILE A 144 -7.93 -0.17 22.67
N PRO A 145 -6.60 -0.11 22.82
CA PRO A 145 -5.93 -0.53 24.06
C PRO A 145 -6.30 0.27 25.31
N ASP A 146 -6.95 1.43 25.22
CA ASP A 146 -7.40 2.20 26.39
C ASP A 146 -8.54 1.50 27.14
N LEU A 147 -9.25 0.57 26.48
CA LEU A 147 -10.30 -0.26 27.08
C LEU A 147 -9.76 -1.45 27.90
N ARG A 148 -8.44 -1.62 27.96
CA ARG A 148 -7.83 -2.76 28.66
C ARG A 148 -7.74 -2.48 30.17
N PRO A 149 -7.97 -3.49 31.01
CA PRO A 149 -7.55 -3.45 32.42
C PRO A 149 -6.02 -3.26 32.55
N ALA A 150 -5.56 -2.65 33.65
CA ALA A 150 -4.15 -2.27 33.84
C ALA A 150 -3.16 -3.45 33.73
N ASP A 151 -3.59 -4.64 34.12
CA ASP A 151 -2.86 -5.91 34.11
C ASP A 151 -2.87 -6.65 32.76
N CYS A 152 -3.62 -6.15 31.77
CA CYS A 152 -3.73 -6.78 30.44
C CYS A 152 -2.75 -6.19 29.42
N GLU A 153 -2.14 -7.03 28.58
CA GLU A 153 -1.30 -6.57 27.46
C GLU A 153 -2.07 -5.71 26.43
N ALA A 154 -1.44 -4.65 25.95
CA ALA A 154 -2.01 -3.72 24.96
C ALA A 154 -2.13 -4.29 23.52
N LYS A 155 -1.64 -5.51 23.26
CA LYS A 155 -1.62 -6.11 21.92
C LYS A 155 -3.05 -6.36 21.41
N LEU A 156 -3.35 -6.04 20.16
CA LEU A 156 -4.67 -6.30 19.56
C LEU A 156 -4.77 -7.68 18.91
N SER A 157 -5.98 -8.24 18.87
CA SER A 157 -6.31 -9.41 18.06
C SER A 157 -6.46 -9.02 16.58
N LYS A 158 -6.40 -9.99 15.65
CA LYS A 158 -6.62 -9.72 14.22
C LYS A 158 -7.97 -9.05 13.95
N LYS A 159 -9.04 -9.47 14.65
CA LYS A 159 -10.38 -8.84 14.57
C LYS A 159 -10.34 -7.37 14.98
N LEU A 160 -9.69 -7.05 16.10
CA LEU A 160 -9.57 -5.66 16.57
C LEU A 160 -8.62 -4.82 15.72
N MET A 161 -7.66 -5.44 15.02
CA MET A 161 -6.83 -4.74 14.03
C MET A 161 -7.61 -4.31 12.79
N ALA A 162 -8.71 -5.01 12.48
CA ALA A 162 -9.65 -4.76 11.39
C ALA A 162 -11.05 -4.35 11.93
N TRP A 163 -11.07 -3.52 12.97
CA TRP A 163 -12.30 -3.18 13.70
C TRP A 163 -13.41 -2.59 12.82
N TRP A 164 -13.05 -1.89 11.74
CA TRP A 164 -13.99 -1.24 10.83
C TRP A 164 -14.85 -2.23 10.02
N GLU A 165 -14.46 -3.51 10.00
CA GLU A 165 -15.21 -4.60 9.38
C GLU A 165 -16.26 -5.21 10.33
N LEU A 166 -16.30 -4.74 11.59
CA LEU A 166 -17.21 -5.24 12.61
C LEU A 166 -18.44 -4.33 12.71
N ASP A 167 -19.55 -4.88 13.20
CA ASP A 167 -20.57 -4.06 13.87
C ASP A 167 -20.15 -3.80 15.33
N PHE A 168 -20.83 -2.85 15.98
CA PHE A 168 -20.48 -2.47 17.35
C PHE A 168 -20.68 -3.62 18.37
N SER A 169 -21.58 -4.56 18.11
CA SER A 169 -21.79 -5.74 18.96
C SER A 169 -20.60 -6.70 18.89
N ALA A 170 -20.15 -7.02 17.67
CA ALA A 170 -18.98 -7.84 17.41
C ALA A 170 -17.70 -7.18 17.93
N PHE A 171 -17.60 -5.85 17.85
CA PHE A 171 -16.52 -5.08 18.47
C PHE A 171 -16.48 -5.30 19.99
N GLN A 172 -17.59 -5.10 20.70
CA GLN A 172 -17.69 -5.34 22.14
C GLN A 172 -17.32 -6.78 22.52
N GLN A 173 -17.80 -7.77 21.75
CA GLN A 173 -17.44 -9.16 21.97
C GLN A 173 -15.94 -9.42 21.78
N ALA A 174 -15.32 -8.80 20.77
CA ALA A 174 -13.89 -8.91 20.52
C ALA A 174 -13.05 -8.28 21.66
N ILE A 175 -13.49 -7.16 22.22
CA ILE A 175 -12.89 -6.54 23.43
C ILE A 175 -13.00 -7.49 24.62
N LYS A 176 -14.21 -8.00 24.90
CA LYS A 176 -14.45 -8.95 25.99
C LYS A 176 -13.60 -10.20 25.89
N GLN A 177 -13.46 -10.76 24.70
CA GLN A 177 -12.62 -11.93 24.48
C GLN A 177 -11.14 -11.63 24.70
N ARG A 178 -10.67 -10.46 24.23
CA ARG A 178 -9.26 -10.06 24.23
C ARG A 178 -8.75 -9.60 25.59
N TYR A 179 -9.54 -8.79 26.30
CA TYR A 179 -9.16 -8.17 27.58
C TYR A 179 -9.89 -8.76 28.77
N LYS A 180 -10.76 -9.77 28.58
CA LYS A 180 -11.60 -10.37 29.63
C LYS A 180 -12.45 -9.32 30.38
N TYR A 181 -12.74 -8.22 29.70
CA TYR A 181 -13.41 -7.05 30.25
C TYR A 181 -14.72 -6.77 29.52
N ALA A 182 -15.79 -6.53 30.26
CA ALA A 182 -17.07 -6.11 29.71
C ALA A 182 -17.27 -4.62 29.97
N MET A 183 -17.43 -3.86 28.90
CA MET A 183 -17.66 -2.41 28.96
C MET A 183 -18.93 -2.10 29.75
N THR A 184 -18.86 -1.06 30.58
CA THR A 184 -20.01 -0.50 31.29
C THR A 184 -21.02 0.12 30.31
N LEU A 185 -22.20 0.50 30.80
CA LEU A 185 -23.18 1.20 29.96
C LEU A 185 -22.63 2.54 29.45
N GLN A 186 -21.95 3.30 30.30
CA GLN A 186 -21.41 4.61 29.93
C GLN A 186 -20.34 4.49 28.85
N GLU A 187 -19.37 3.59 29.03
CA GLU A 187 -18.32 3.36 28.01
C GLU A 187 -18.92 2.87 26.71
N ARG A 188 -19.95 2.03 26.74
CA ARG A 188 -20.63 1.57 25.52
C ARG A 188 -21.22 2.75 24.75
N ILE A 189 -21.87 3.69 25.42
CA ILE A 189 -22.45 4.88 24.78
C ILE A 189 -21.33 5.73 24.14
N GLU A 190 -20.28 6.03 24.91
CA GLU A 190 -19.17 6.87 24.44
C GLU A 190 -18.42 6.25 23.25
N TRP A 191 -18.10 4.96 23.36
CA TRP A 191 -17.39 4.25 22.31
C TRP A 191 -18.25 3.97 21.09
N GLN A 192 -19.56 3.77 21.25
CA GLN A 192 -20.45 3.60 20.12
C GLN A 192 -20.46 4.85 19.24
N THR A 193 -20.57 6.03 19.85
CA THR A 193 -20.53 7.29 19.10
C THR A 193 -19.23 7.45 18.30
N LEU A 194 -18.08 7.17 18.91
CA LEU A 194 -16.79 7.21 18.22
C LEU A 194 -16.71 6.15 17.12
N PHE A 195 -17.11 4.92 17.42
CA PHE A 195 -17.08 3.79 16.49
C PHE A 195 -17.89 4.10 15.23
N ASP A 196 -19.14 4.55 15.42
CA ASP A 196 -20.07 4.86 14.33
C ASP A 196 -19.55 6.04 13.48
N ASP A 197 -19.00 7.09 14.09
CA ASP A 197 -18.41 8.24 13.38
C ASP A 197 -17.21 7.83 12.50
N TYR A 198 -16.25 7.11 13.07
CA TYR A 198 -15.09 6.64 12.29
C TYR A 198 -15.50 5.62 11.22
N GLN A 199 -16.47 4.73 11.50
CA GLN A 199 -16.94 3.75 10.53
C GLN A 199 -17.65 4.43 9.35
N ALA A 200 -18.50 5.41 9.61
CA ALA A 200 -19.16 6.19 8.57
C ALA A 200 -18.15 6.91 7.66
N LYS A 201 -17.12 7.55 8.24
CA LYS A 201 -16.02 8.17 7.49
C LYS A 201 -15.27 7.17 6.61
N ILE A 202 -14.96 5.98 7.14
CA ILE A 202 -14.27 4.92 6.40
C ILE A 202 -15.13 4.41 5.24
N GLN A 203 -16.43 4.26 5.44
CA GLN A 203 -17.38 3.83 4.40
C GLN A 203 -17.49 4.88 3.29
N ASP A 204 -17.69 6.14 3.64
CA ASP A 204 -17.73 7.26 2.70
C ASP A 204 -16.43 7.36 1.87
N GLN A 205 -15.27 7.35 2.53
CA GLN A 205 -13.97 7.37 1.85
C GLN A 205 -13.74 6.13 0.97
N SER A 206 -14.24 4.96 1.37
CA SER A 206 -14.15 3.76 0.55
C SER A 206 -15.02 3.84 -0.70
N GLN A 207 -16.21 4.42 -0.59
CA GLN A 207 -17.10 4.65 -1.73
C GLN A 207 -16.48 5.67 -2.70
N GLN A 208 -15.99 6.80 -2.20
CA GLN A 208 -15.31 7.80 -3.02
C GLN A 208 -14.07 7.23 -3.70
N LEU A 209 -13.25 6.45 -2.98
CA LEU A 209 -12.09 5.79 -3.55
C LEU A 209 -12.48 4.84 -4.68
N HIS A 210 -13.51 4.02 -4.48
CA HIS A 210 -13.98 3.10 -5.52
C HIS A 210 -14.47 3.83 -6.77
N THR A 211 -15.19 4.94 -6.61
CA THR A 211 -15.61 5.80 -7.72
C THR A 211 -14.39 6.35 -8.47
N LYS A 212 -13.37 6.84 -7.77
CA LYS A 212 -12.15 7.38 -8.38
C LYS A 212 -11.29 6.33 -9.06
N GLU A 213 -11.18 5.14 -8.49
CA GLU A 213 -10.53 3.99 -9.13
C GLU A 213 -11.26 3.59 -10.42
N THR A 214 -12.59 3.64 -10.42
CA THR A 214 -13.40 3.38 -11.62
C THR A 214 -13.17 4.43 -12.71
N GLU A 215 -13.20 5.72 -12.35
CA GLU A 215 -12.88 6.83 -13.27
C GLU A 215 -11.47 6.69 -13.87
N LEU A 216 -10.50 6.34 -13.03
CA LEU A 216 -9.11 6.11 -13.43
C LEU A 216 -8.99 4.94 -14.41
N ASN A 217 -9.63 3.81 -14.12
CA ASN A 217 -9.64 2.66 -15.01
C ASN A 217 -10.25 3.01 -16.36
N GLN A 218 -11.40 3.70 -16.39
CA GLN A 218 -12.01 4.17 -17.64
C GLN A 218 -11.09 5.10 -18.43
N ALA A 219 -10.38 6.02 -17.75
CA ALA A 219 -9.43 6.90 -18.41
C ALA A 219 -8.27 6.12 -19.05
N VAL A 220 -7.75 5.10 -18.36
CA VAL A 220 -6.69 4.23 -18.90
C VAL A 220 -7.20 3.36 -20.05
N TYR A 221 -8.41 2.80 -19.97
CA TYR A 221 -9.01 1.99 -21.05
C TYR A 221 -9.10 2.76 -22.36
N ARG A 222 -9.43 4.05 -22.29
CA ARG A 222 -9.46 4.94 -23.47
C ARG A 222 -8.09 5.09 -24.13
N LEU A 223 -7.00 5.07 -23.37
CA LEU A 223 -5.63 5.13 -23.94
C LEU A 223 -5.30 3.91 -24.80
N PHE A 224 -5.89 2.76 -24.47
CA PHE A 224 -5.74 1.51 -25.22
C PHE A 224 -6.84 1.29 -26.26
N GLN A 225 -7.81 2.21 -26.34
CA GLN A 225 -8.97 2.13 -27.24
C GLN A 225 -9.77 0.83 -27.05
N LEU A 226 -9.86 0.34 -25.82
CA LEU A 226 -10.58 -0.89 -25.52
C LEU A 226 -12.08 -0.74 -25.78
N THR A 227 -12.64 -1.73 -26.45
CA THR A 227 -14.08 -1.89 -26.64
C THR A 227 -14.78 -2.33 -25.35
N HIS A 228 -16.11 -2.28 -25.34
CA HIS A 228 -16.90 -2.74 -24.21
C HIS A 228 -16.65 -4.21 -23.88
N ASP A 229 -16.65 -5.08 -24.90
CA ASP A 229 -16.45 -6.51 -24.75
C ASP A 229 -15.04 -6.84 -24.23
N GLU A 230 -14.02 -6.11 -24.67
CA GLU A 230 -12.65 -6.25 -24.16
C GLU A 230 -12.53 -5.82 -22.70
N ILE A 231 -13.21 -4.73 -22.31
CA ILE A 231 -13.26 -4.28 -20.92
C ILE A 231 -13.98 -5.33 -20.06
N GLU A 232 -15.11 -5.87 -20.51
CA GLU A 232 -15.84 -6.90 -19.78
C GLU A 232 -15.00 -8.18 -19.61
N LEU A 233 -14.36 -8.64 -20.68
CA LEU A 233 -13.44 -9.79 -20.63
C LEU A 233 -12.32 -9.56 -19.62
N LEU A 234 -11.68 -8.39 -19.68
CA LEU A 234 -10.60 -8.02 -18.78
C LEU A 234 -11.05 -8.02 -17.33
N GLU A 235 -12.15 -7.32 -17.02
CA GLU A 235 -12.70 -7.23 -15.67
C GLU A 235 -13.14 -8.58 -15.13
N SER A 236 -13.67 -9.46 -15.98
CA SER A 236 -14.06 -10.83 -15.59
C SER A 236 -12.85 -11.67 -15.15
N HIS A 237 -11.67 -11.42 -15.72
CA HIS A 237 -10.43 -12.12 -15.37
C HIS A 237 -9.82 -11.63 -14.05
N LEU A 238 -10.20 -10.44 -13.58
CA LEU A 238 -9.69 -9.84 -12.35
C LEU A 238 -10.51 -10.18 -11.10
N ARG A 239 -11.69 -10.80 -11.28
CA ARG A 239 -12.60 -11.22 -10.19
C ARG A 239 -12.22 -12.62 -9.68
#